data_AF-A0A172QX87-F1
#
_entry.id   AF-A0A172QX87-F1
#
_cell.length_a   1.000
_cell.length_b   1.000
_cell.length_c   1.000
_cell.angle_alpha   90.00
_cell.angle_beta   90.00
_cell.angle_gamma   90.00
#
_symmetry.space_group_name_H-M   'P 1'
#
loop_
_entity.id
_entity.type
_entity.pdbx_description
1 polymer ?
#
loop_
_entity_poly.entity_id
_entity_poly.type
_entity_poly.pdbx_seq_one_letter_code
_entity_poly.pdbx_strand_id
1 'polypeptide(L)'
;MRINLPHAKELAHELCNLPTPDVPSLSMPDGTNFDIHHAISTALSTYGRNLTALANTAETLGHSTLNSLSDIEDTDAQLARSLEQLT
;
A
#
# COMPACT_ATOMS: atom_id res chain seq x y z
N MET A 1 10.98 0.94 23.70
CA MET A 1 11.37 0.40 22.38
C MET A 1 11.65 1.61 21.48
N ARG A 2 12.85 1.71 20.90
CA ARG A 2 13.21 2.85 20.03
C ARG A 2 12.93 2.43 18.58
N ILE A 3 12.10 3.19 17.87
CA ILE A 3 11.77 2.89 16.46
C ILE A 3 13.03 3.17 15.62
N ASN A 4 13.35 2.26 14.69
CA ASN A 4 14.38 2.49 13.68
C ASN A 4 13.76 3.32 12.54
N LEU A 5 13.86 4.65 12.65
CA LEU A 5 13.25 5.61 11.72
C LEU A 5 13.66 5.38 10.24
N PRO A 6 14.96 5.23 9.91
CA PRO A 6 15.37 4.94 8.53
C PRO A 6 14.68 3.70 7.95
N HIS A 7 14.71 2.60 8.68
CA HIS A 7 14.11 1.34 8.21
C HIS A 7 12.58 1.41 8.12
N ALA A 8 11.93 2.11 9.05
CA ALA A 8 10.49 2.34 9.00
C ALA A 8 10.09 3.17 7.77
N LYS A 9 10.90 4.16 7.40
CA LYS A 9 10.69 4.94 6.17
C LYS A 9 10.87 4.08 4.93
N GLU A 10 11.89 3.23 4.87
CA GLU A 10 12.09 2.30 3.74
C GLU A 10 10.86 1.41 3.53
N LEU A 11 10.39 0.76 4.59
CA LEU A 11 9.19 -0.10 4.54
C LEU A 11 7.93 0.68 4.10
N ALA A 12 7.77 1.93 4.56
CA ALA A 12 6.64 2.76 4.15
C ALA A 12 6.71 3.12 2.64
N HIS A 13 7.90 3.38 2.10
CA HIS A 13 8.08 3.59 0.66
C HIS A 13 7.87 2.31 -0.15
N GLU A 14 8.24 1.15 0.38
CA GLU A 14 7.96 -0.15 -0.25
C GLU A 14 6.44 -0.38 -0.37
N LEU A 15 5.67 -0.02 0.66
CA LEU A 15 4.21 -0.10 0.64
C LEU A 15 3.59 0.82 -0.42
N CYS A 16 4.13 2.02 -0.62
CA CYS A 16 3.68 2.94 -1.69
C CYS A 16 3.98 2.42 -3.10
N ASN A 17 4.98 1.54 -3.24
CA ASN A 17 5.43 1.01 -4.53
C ASN A 17 5.09 -0.47 -4.72
N LEU A 18 4.08 -0.97 -4.00
CA LEU A 18 3.73 -2.39 -4.05
C LEU A 18 3.35 -2.79 -5.49
N PRO A 19 4.07 -3.73 -6.12
CA PRO A 19 3.80 -4.09 -7.51
C PRO A 19 2.45 -4.79 -7.63
N THR A 20 1.57 -4.23 -8.46
CA THR A 20 0.30 -4.87 -8.84
C THR A 20 0.50 -5.73 -10.09
N PRO A 21 0.40 -7.07 -9.99
CA PRO A 21 0.49 -7.92 -11.17
C PRO A 21 -0.75 -7.74 -12.07
N ASP A 22 -0.53 -7.78 -13.38
CA ASP A 22 -1.62 -7.75 -14.35
C ASP A 22 -2.47 -9.03 -14.26
N VAL A 23 -3.79 -8.85 -14.21
CA VAL A 23 -4.73 -9.97 -14.25
C VAL A 23 -5.15 -10.25 -15.68
N PRO A 24 -4.98 -11.48 -16.19
CA PRO A 24 -5.38 -11.81 -17.55
C PRO A 24 -6.89 -11.62 -17.74
N SER A 25 -7.26 -10.88 -18.78
CA SER A 25 -8.65 -10.76 -19.21
C SER A 25 -8.96 -11.85 -20.22
N LEU A 26 -9.99 -12.66 -19.96
CA LEU A 26 -10.46 -13.68 -20.88
C LEU A 26 -11.55 -13.09 -21.77
N SER A 27 -11.29 -12.98 -23.06
CA SER A 27 -12.33 -12.68 -24.05
C SER A 27 -13.30 -13.87 -24.11
N MET A 28 -14.57 -13.64 -23.78
CA MET A 28 -15.61 -14.66 -23.98
C MET A 28 -15.84 -14.83 -25.48
N PRO A 29 -15.67 -16.03 -26.07
CA PRO A 29 -16.02 -16.24 -27.47
C PRO A 29 -17.53 -16.09 -27.65
N ASP A 30 -17.93 -15.28 -28.64
CA ASP A 30 -19.33 -15.06 -28.99
C ASP A 30 -20.05 -16.40 -29.22
N GLY A 31 -21.06 -16.67 -28.39
CA GLY A 31 -22.03 -17.74 -28.64
C GLY A 31 -21.88 -19.04 -27.84
N THR A 32 -20.89 -19.19 -26.94
CA THR A 32 -20.82 -20.39 -26.06
C THR A 32 -20.65 -20.01 -24.58
N ASN A 33 -21.79 -19.79 -23.91
CA ASN A 33 -21.87 -19.71 -22.45
C ASN A 33 -21.69 -21.10 -21.83
N PHE A 34 -20.46 -21.62 -21.79
CA PHE A 34 -20.16 -22.70 -20.85
C PHE A 34 -20.00 -22.09 -19.46
N ASP A 35 -20.76 -22.60 -18.50
CA ASP A 35 -20.80 -22.14 -17.10
C ASP A 35 -19.39 -21.97 -16.49
N ILE A 36 -18.47 -22.88 -16.85
CA ILE A 36 -17.06 -22.85 -16.42
C ILE A 36 -16.33 -21.59 -16.91
N HIS A 37 -16.50 -21.17 -18.18
CA HIS A 37 -15.83 -19.97 -18.69
C HIS A 37 -16.35 -18.70 -18.02
N HIS A 38 -17.66 -18.64 -17.76
CA HIS A 38 -18.27 -17.55 -17.02
C HIS A 38 -17.76 -17.49 -15.57
N ALA A 39 -17.67 -18.65 -14.90
CA ALA A 39 -17.14 -18.75 -13.54
C ALA A 39 -15.67 -18.31 -13.46
N ILE A 40 -14.83 -18.74 -14.40
CA ILE A 40 -13.41 -18.34 -14.46
C ILE A 40 -13.28 -16.84 -14.72
N SER A 41 -14.03 -16.28 -15.69
CA SER A 41 -14.00 -14.85 -15.97
C SER A 41 -14.42 -14.01 -14.75
N THR A 42 -15.47 -14.45 -14.06
CA THR A 42 -15.94 -13.81 -12.82
C THR A 42 -14.88 -13.88 -11.71
N ALA A 43 -14.22 -15.04 -11.56
CA ALA A 43 -13.16 -15.22 -10.57
C ALA A 43 -11.95 -14.33 -10.87
N LEU A 44 -11.50 -14.25 -12.13
CA LEU A 44 -10.41 -13.37 -12.55
C LEU A 44 -10.76 -11.89 -12.35
N SER A 45 -11.96 -11.48 -12.73
CA SER A 45 -12.44 -10.10 -12.49
C SER A 45 -12.46 -9.75 -10.99
N THR A 46 -12.90 -10.69 -10.15
CA THR A 46 -12.91 -10.50 -8.69
C THR A 46 -11.50 -10.45 -8.12
N TYR A 47 -10.62 -11.32 -8.58
CA TYR A 47 -9.21 -11.31 -8.19
C TYR A 47 -8.53 -9.98 -8.57
N GLY A 48 -8.75 -9.47 -9.78
CA GLY A 48 -8.25 -8.16 -10.22
C GLY A 48 -8.74 -7.01 -9.33
N ARG A 49 -10.04 -6.98 -9.02
CA ARG A 49 -10.59 -5.96 -8.09
C ARG A 49 -9.95 -6.05 -6.71
N ASN A 50 -9.73 -7.25 -6.19
CA ASN A 50 -9.09 -7.44 -4.89
C ASN A 50 -7.61 -7.00 -4.90
N LEU A 51 -6.87 -7.25 -5.98
CA LEU A 51 -5.51 -6.76 -6.13
C LEU A 51 -5.44 -5.24 -6.17
N THR A 52 -6.33 -4.59 -6.93
CA THR A 52 -6.43 -3.13 -6.94
C THR A 52 -6.75 -2.57 -5.56
N ALA A 53 -7.72 -3.17 -4.85
CA ALA A 53 -8.07 -2.74 -3.50
C ALA A 53 -6.91 -2.91 -2.51
N LEU A 54 -6.17 -4.03 -2.61
CA LEU A 54 -5.00 -4.29 -1.77
C LEU A 54 -3.89 -3.27 -2.03
N ALA A 55 -3.61 -2.94 -3.30
CA ALA A 55 -2.58 -1.97 -3.66
C ALA A 55 -2.93 -0.56 -3.16
N ASN A 56 -4.17 -0.12 -3.36
CA ASN A 56 -4.63 1.18 -2.84
C ASN A 56 -4.54 1.24 -1.30
N THR A 57 -4.82 0.11 -0.64
CA THR A 57 -4.70 0.00 0.83
C THR A 57 -3.25 0.10 1.26
N ALA A 58 -2.34 -0.61 0.58
CA ALA A 58 -0.90 -0.55 0.84
C ALA A 58 -0.36 0.87 0.64
N GLU A 59 -0.74 1.53 -0.44
CA GLU A 59 -0.35 2.91 -0.73
C GLU A 59 -0.86 3.88 0.35
N THR A 60 -2.13 3.75 0.77
CA THR A 60 -2.71 4.57 1.84
C THR A 60 -1.94 4.36 3.16
N LEU A 61 -1.62 3.11 3.49
CA LEU A 61 -0.86 2.75 4.69
C LEU A 61 0.56 3.32 4.64
N GLY A 62 1.24 3.23 3.48
CA GLY A 62 2.56 3.79 3.25
C GLY A 62 2.58 5.29 3.48
N HIS A 63 1.68 6.04 2.85
CA HIS A 63 1.55 7.49 3.06
C HIS A 63 1.24 7.86 4.51
N SER A 64 0.29 7.18 5.14
CA SER A 64 -0.04 7.42 6.56
C SER A 64 1.16 7.18 7.47
N THR A 65 1.96 6.15 7.18
CA THR A 65 3.16 5.82 7.94
C THR A 65 4.22 6.89 7.74
N LEU A 66 4.47 7.35 6.51
CA LEU A 66 5.43 8.42 6.23
C LEU A 66 5.06 9.72 6.96
N ASN A 67 3.79 10.11 6.95
CA ASN A 67 3.32 11.28 7.69
C ASN A 67 3.58 11.13 9.20
N SER A 68 3.23 9.98 9.77
CA SER A 68 3.44 9.71 11.20
C SER A 68 4.92 9.72 11.59
N LEU A 69 5.81 9.22 10.72
CA LEU A 69 7.26 9.24 10.95
C LEU A 69 7.81 10.68 10.86
N SER A 70 7.27 11.52 9.98
CA SER A 70 7.60 12.94 9.91
C SER A 70 7.20 13.66 11.20
N ASP A 71 5.98 13.43 11.69
CA ASP A 71 5.47 14.03 12.92
C ASP A 71 6.35 13.67 14.14
N ILE A 72 6.86 12.43 14.20
CA ILE A 72 7.79 11.99 15.23
C ILE A 72 9.11 12.76 15.15
N GLU A 73 9.70 12.89 13.95
CA GLU A 73 10.96 13.62 13.77
C GLU A 73 10.82 15.11 14.11
N ASP A 74 9.71 15.74 13.71
CA ASP A 74 9.43 17.14 14.02
C ASP A 74 9.25 17.36 15.52
N THR A 75 8.55 16.44 16.19
CA THR A 75 8.37 16.47 17.65
C THR A 75 9.70 16.30 18.38
N ASP A 76 10.55 15.35 17.96
CA ASP A 76 11.87 15.14 18.52
C ASP A 76 12.78 16.37 18.31
N ALA A 77 12.74 16.98 17.12
CA ALA A 77 13.49 18.20 16.82
C ALA A 77 13.00 19.42 17.61
N GLN A 78 11.69 19.52 17.88
CA GLN A 78 11.14 20.55 18.75
C GLN A 78 11.60 20.35 20.20
N LEU A 79 11.55 19.12 20.70
CA LEU A 79 12.02 18.79 22.05
C LEU A 79 13.50 19.14 22.24
N ALA A 80 14.36 18.77 21.27
CA ALA A 80 15.78 19.09 21.31
C ALA A 80 16.03 20.61 21.41
N ARG A 81 15.35 21.40 20.58
CA ARG A 81 15.44 22.88 20.61
C ARG A 81 14.96 23.46 21.93
N SER A 82 13.88 22.94 22.51
CA SER A 82 13.39 23.39 23.82
C SER A 82 14.37 23.09 24.95
N LEU A 83 15.09 21.96 24.87
CA LEU A 83 16.13 21.62 25.84
C LEU A 83 17.34 22.56 25.72
N GLU A 84 17.79 22.88 24.50
CA GLU A 84 18.88 23.83 24.26
C GLU A 84 18.58 25.24 24.80
N GLN A 85 17.32 25.66 24.82
CA GLN A 85 16.90 26.95 25.38
C GLN A 85 16.88 26.99 26.91
N LEU A 86 16.94 25.84 27.57
CA LEU A 86 16.92 25.72 29.04
C LEU A 86 18.33 25.56 29.65
N THR A 87 19.36 25.35 28.82
CA THR A 87 20.77 25.18 29.20
C THR A 87 21.59 26.43 28.91
#